data_AF-A0A443QPR1-F1
#
_entry.id   AF-A0A443QPR1-F1
#
_cell.length_a   1.000
_cell.length_b   1.000
_cell.length_c   1.000
_cell.angle_alpha   90.00
_cell.angle_beta   90.00
_cell.angle_gamma   90.00
#
_symmetry.space_group_name_H-M   'P 1'
#
loop_
_entity.id
_entity.type
_entity.pdbx_description
1 polymer ?
#
loop_
_entity_poly.entity_id
_entity_poly.type
_entity_poly.pdbx_seq_one_letter_code
_entity_poly.pdbx_strand_id
1 'polypeptide(L)'
;MDYNVVSKRMQEVTFQIASLTLVNVRKAQKSDQSVIAYQIKIKKEFKMTVKAREALSNGLIWTSEDESLCGRKLQLNTRYLITGRLVGSKPWVSVCNFVEPWSALTYKQKKGFRRLYAFGCRCKVREPPSSTYFAYKHVQLQSQSPHRLAARPGYCHWETKWENKYDCQGLHSICTPVSIQAKRKQSSDANVKNAKSIVKAGAAKLKDHKSASIHLHECQWVQSEAYKECMRKREENRVDIDRQEP
;
A
#
# COMPACT_ATOMS: atom_id res chain seq x y z
N MET A 1 -6.62 1.77 -24.20
CA MET A 1 -7.36 1.28 -23.03
C MET A 1 -6.33 0.82 -22.02
N ASP A 2 -6.02 1.68 -21.05
CA ASP A 2 -4.95 1.46 -20.09
C ASP A 2 -5.30 0.33 -19.12
N TYR A 3 -4.78 -0.86 -19.38
CA TYR A 3 -4.87 -2.02 -18.49
C TYR A 3 -3.93 -1.84 -17.28
N ASN A 4 -4.24 -0.84 -16.46
CA ASN A 4 -3.65 -0.62 -15.14
C ASN A 4 -4.70 -0.77 -14.03
N VAL A 5 -5.75 -1.58 -14.28
CA VAL A 5 -6.81 -1.88 -13.29
C VAL A 5 -6.38 -2.98 -12.29
N VAL A 6 -5.07 -3.18 -12.13
CA VAL A 6 -4.52 -4.04 -11.07
C VAL A 6 -3.44 -3.33 -10.26
N SER A 7 -3.75 -2.12 -9.81
CA SER A 7 -3.27 -1.64 -8.51
C SER A 7 -4.06 -2.33 -7.38
N LYS A 8 -3.98 -3.67 -7.30
CA LYS A 8 -4.62 -4.44 -6.22
C LYS A 8 -3.61 -4.69 -5.09
N ARG A 9 -3.64 -3.74 -4.15
CA ARG A 9 -3.45 -3.92 -2.70
C ARG A 9 -2.08 -4.41 -2.20
N MET A 10 -1.03 -3.61 -2.30
CA MET A 10 0.27 -3.96 -1.69
C MET A 10 0.24 -4.14 -0.16
N GLN A 11 -0.80 -3.64 0.53
CA GLN A 11 -0.99 -3.83 1.98
C GLN A 11 -2.03 -4.89 2.37
N GLU A 12 -2.92 -5.34 1.47
CA GLU A 12 -3.78 -6.51 1.74
C GLU A 12 -3.22 -7.81 1.12
N VAL A 13 -2.31 -7.67 0.15
CA VAL A 13 -1.54 -8.76 -0.47
C VAL A 13 -0.87 -9.64 0.58
N THR A 14 -0.47 -9.11 1.73
CA THR A 14 0.20 -9.90 2.76
C THR A 14 -0.66 -10.95 3.45
N PHE A 15 -2.00 -10.94 3.39
CA PHE A 15 -2.78 -11.96 4.12
C PHE A 15 -3.17 -13.18 3.27
N GLN A 16 -3.54 -13.00 1.99
CA GLN A 16 -4.02 -14.10 1.14
C GLN A 16 -3.02 -14.62 0.08
N ILE A 17 -1.90 -13.94 -0.16
CA ILE A 17 -0.92 -14.46 -1.13
C ILE A 17 -0.17 -15.67 -0.59
N ALA A 18 0.09 -16.63 -1.48
CA ALA A 18 0.90 -17.80 -1.19
C ALA A 18 2.40 -17.47 -1.23
N SER A 19 2.81 -16.54 -2.10
CA SER A 19 4.20 -16.10 -2.21
C SER A 19 4.34 -14.61 -2.59
N LEU A 20 5.43 -14.01 -2.11
CA LEU A 20 5.96 -12.72 -2.54
C LEU A 20 7.47 -12.85 -2.68
N THR A 21 7.95 -12.81 -3.92
CA THR A 21 9.35 -13.07 -4.25
C THR A 21 9.89 -12.10 -5.28
N LEU A 22 11.15 -11.70 -5.10
CA LEU A 22 11.95 -11.10 -6.16
C LEU A 22 12.54 -12.21 -7.01
N VAL A 23 12.23 -12.23 -8.29
CA VAL A 23 12.67 -13.27 -9.23
C VAL A 23 13.37 -12.64 -10.42
N ASN A 24 14.24 -13.43 -11.05
CA ASN A 24 14.82 -13.09 -12.34
C ASN A 24 14.31 -14.05 -13.40
N VAL A 25 13.68 -13.51 -14.45
CA VAL A 25 13.16 -14.32 -15.55
C VAL A 25 14.31 -14.69 -16.48
N ARG A 26 14.41 -15.97 -16.85
CA ARG A 26 15.51 -16.50 -17.66
C ARG A 26 15.05 -16.91 -19.04
N LYS A 27 14.03 -17.74 -19.10
CA LYS A 27 13.50 -18.33 -20.33
C LYS A 27 11.98 -18.37 -20.27
N ALA A 28 11.37 -18.38 -21.45
CA ALA A 28 9.96 -18.65 -21.62
C ALA A 28 9.83 -19.93 -22.44
N GLN A 29 8.92 -20.80 -22.04
CA GLN A 29 8.63 -22.08 -22.68
C GLN A 29 7.12 -22.14 -22.88
N LYS A 30 6.68 -22.35 -24.12
CA LYS A 30 5.28 -22.65 -24.39
C LYS A 30 5.02 -24.09 -23.95
N SER A 31 3.98 -24.29 -23.16
CA SER A 31 3.60 -25.63 -22.70
C SER A 31 2.45 -26.18 -23.53
N ASP A 32 1.36 -25.41 -23.63
CA ASP A 32 0.14 -25.73 -24.40
C ASP A 32 -0.33 -24.47 -25.14
N GLN A 33 -1.33 -24.59 -26.04
CA GLN A 33 -1.79 -23.51 -26.93
C GLN A 33 -2.26 -22.22 -26.23
N SER A 34 -2.51 -22.24 -24.92
CA SER A 34 -2.98 -21.05 -24.16
C SER A 34 -2.17 -20.77 -22.90
N VAL A 35 -1.10 -21.52 -22.63
CA VAL A 35 -0.33 -21.39 -21.38
C VAL A 35 1.17 -21.34 -21.64
N ILE A 36 1.80 -20.33 -21.06
CA ILE A 36 3.26 -20.14 -21.09
C ILE A 36 3.85 -20.34 -19.69
N ALA A 37 4.97 -21.06 -19.65
CA ALA A 37 5.78 -21.26 -18.46
C ALA A 37 7.04 -20.39 -18.55
N TYR A 38 7.36 -19.68 -17.48
CA TYR A 38 8.60 -18.93 -17.36
C TYR A 38 9.56 -19.63 -16.40
N GLN A 39 10.78 -19.87 -16.85
CA GLN A 39 11.86 -20.30 -15.99
C GLN A 39 12.40 -19.10 -15.22
N ILE A 40 12.29 -19.18 -13.89
CA ILE A 40 12.63 -18.11 -12.96
C ILE A 40 13.72 -18.56 -11.99
N LYS A 41 14.56 -17.60 -11.59
CA LYS A 41 15.48 -17.76 -10.46
C LYS A 41 15.06 -16.86 -9.33
N ILE A 42 14.64 -17.44 -8.21
CA ILE A 42 14.32 -16.68 -6.99
C ILE A 42 15.61 -16.01 -6.50
N LYS A 43 15.55 -14.70 -6.28
CA LYS A 43 16.64 -13.88 -5.74
C LYS A 43 16.40 -13.52 -4.29
N LYS A 44 15.15 -13.28 -3.92
CA LYS A 44 14.77 -12.96 -2.54
C LYS A 44 13.34 -13.41 -2.26
N GLU A 45 13.16 -14.02 -1.10
CA GLU A 45 11.86 -14.34 -0.52
C GLU A 45 11.47 -13.24 0.48
N PHE A 46 10.27 -12.69 0.35
CA PHE A 46 9.70 -11.77 1.34
C PHE A 46 8.55 -12.41 2.11
N LYS A 47 7.78 -13.26 1.44
CA LYS A 47 6.76 -14.13 2.05
C LYS A 47 6.65 -15.42 1.23
N MET A 48 6.55 -16.57 1.88
CA MET A 48 6.32 -17.85 1.22
C MET A 48 5.62 -18.82 2.17
N THR A 49 4.58 -19.49 1.69
CA THR A 49 4.01 -20.64 2.40
C THR A 49 4.80 -21.91 2.06
N VAL A 50 4.70 -22.95 2.90
CA VAL A 50 5.38 -24.23 2.66
C VAL A 50 5.00 -24.81 1.29
N LYS A 51 3.71 -24.85 0.98
CA LYS A 51 3.19 -25.30 -0.33
C LYS A 51 3.72 -24.46 -1.49
N ALA A 52 3.86 -23.14 -1.30
CA ALA A 52 4.38 -22.28 -2.36
C ALA A 52 5.89 -22.48 -2.58
N ARG A 53 6.64 -22.76 -1.51
CA ARG A 53 8.06 -23.08 -1.60
C ARG A 53 8.29 -24.35 -2.38
N GLU A 54 7.50 -25.38 -2.11
CA GLU A 54 7.52 -26.64 -2.85
C GLU A 54 7.11 -26.44 -4.32
N ALA A 55 6.00 -25.74 -4.58
CA ALA A 55 5.54 -25.47 -5.95
C ALA A 55 6.56 -24.66 -6.78
N LEU A 56 7.33 -23.78 -6.14
CA LEU A 56 8.34 -22.94 -6.79
C LEU A 56 9.75 -23.57 -6.79
N SER A 57 9.97 -24.74 -6.18
CA SER A 57 11.30 -25.38 -6.13
C SER A 57 11.83 -25.69 -7.52
N ASN A 58 10.93 -26.05 -8.45
CA ASN A 58 11.25 -26.37 -9.83
C ASN A 58 11.58 -25.12 -10.67
N GLY A 59 11.46 -23.91 -10.09
CA GLY A 59 11.83 -22.66 -10.74
C GLY A 59 10.96 -22.31 -11.94
N LEU A 60 9.71 -22.78 -11.98
CA LEU A 60 8.74 -22.47 -13.03
C LEU A 60 7.60 -21.62 -12.47
N ILE A 61 7.09 -20.71 -13.29
CA ILE A 61 5.86 -19.97 -13.02
C ILE A 61 5.00 -19.93 -14.27
N TRP A 62 3.70 -20.08 -14.08
CA TRP A 62 2.74 -20.28 -15.15
C TRP A 62 1.83 -19.07 -15.31
N THR A 63 1.45 -18.76 -16.54
CA THR A 63 0.48 -17.73 -16.87
C THR A 63 -0.21 -18.07 -18.19
N SER A 64 -1.40 -17.52 -18.40
CA SER A 64 -2.01 -17.53 -19.72
C SER A 64 -1.14 -16.77 -20.72
N GLU A 65 -1.15 -17.19 -21.99
CA GLU A 65 -0.45 -16.52 -23.10
C GLU A 65 -1.13 -15.18 -23.45
N ASP A 66 -2.46 -15.16 -23.42
CA ASP A 66 -3.26 -14.00 -23.82
C ASP A 66 -3.64 -13.12 -22.63
N GLU A 67 -3.49 -11.81 -22.80
CA GLU A 67 -3.86 -10.81 -21.80
C GLU A 67 -5.37 -10.77 -21.55
N SER A 68 -6.19 -11.07 -22.58
CA SER A 68 -7.65 -11.22 -22.47
C SER A 68 -8.05 -12.34 -21.52
N LEU A 69 -7.23 -13.39 -21.44
CA LEU A 69 -7.36 -14.50 -20.50
C LEU A 69 -6.59 -14.24 -19.18
N CYS A 70 -6.41 -12.95 -18.85
CA CYS A 70 -5.66 -12.50 -17.68
C CYS A 70 -4.19 -12.94 -17.70
N GLY A 71 -3.61 -13.23 -18.86
CA GLY A 71 -2.20 -13.55 -19.02
C GLY A 71 -1.28 -12.35 -18.77
N ARG A 72 -0.06 -12.61 -18.31
CA ARG A 72 0.95 -11.58 -18.08
C ARG A 72 2.23 -11.93 -18.83
N LYS A 73 2.62 -11.06 -19.78
CA LYS A 73 3.88 -11.20 -20.51
C LYS A 73 5.05 -10.71 -19.66
N LEU A 74 6.00 -11.59 -19.37
CA LEU A 74 7.22 -11.26 -18.62
C LEU A 74 8.41 -11.10 -19.55
N GLN A 75 9.17 -10.02 -19.37
CA GLN A 75 10.41 -9.79 -20.12
C GLN A 75 11.56 -10.67 -19.59
N LEU A 76 12.33 -11.25 -20.51
CA LEU A 76 13.51 -12.04 -20.17
C LEU A 76 14.62 -11.15 -19.58
N ASN A 77 15.46 -11.73 -18.72
CA ASN A 77 16.55 -11.06 -18.03
C ASN A 77 16.16 -9.86 -17.15
N THR A 78 14.86 -9.66 -16.94
CA THR A 78 14.34 -8.62 -16.05
C THR A 78 14.05 -9.19 -14.67
N ARG A 79 14.32 -8.38 -13.65
CA ARG A 79 14.01 -8.69 -12.25
C ARG A 79 12.60 -8.18 -11.95
N TYR A 80 11.73 -9.08 -11.51
CA TYR A 80 10.36 -8.76 -11.14
C TYR A 80 10.12 -9.02 -9.68
N LEU A 81 9.36 -8.14 -9.04
CA LEU A 81 8.68 -8.48 -7.80
C LEU A 81 7.32 -9.07 -8.17
N ILE A 82 7.11 -10.31 -7.76
CA ILE A 82 5.93 -11.08 -8.12
C ILE A 82 5.22 -11.56 -6.86
N THR A 83 3.91 -11.33 -6.80
CA THR A 83 3.01 -12.06 -5.90
C THR A 83 2.43 -13.25 -6.63
N GLY A 84 2.58 -14.45 -6.06
CA GLY A 84 2.04 -15.67 -6.66
C GLY A 84 0.84 -16.21 -5.87
N ARG A 85 -0.10 -16.80 -6.61
CA ARG A 85 -1.09 -17.73 -6.05
C ARG A 85 -0.78 -19.15 -6.54
N LEU A 86 -1.26 -20.14 -5.82
CA LEU A 86 -1.22 -21.52 -6.27
C LEU A 86 -2.57 -21.86 -6.91
N VAL A 87 -2.54 -22.39 -8.13
CA VAL A 87 -3.70 -22.99 -8.79
C VAL A 87 -3.44 -24.49 -8.83
N GLY A 88 -4.13 -25.25 -7.96
CA GLY A 88 -3.73 -26.61 -7.63
C GLY A 88 -2.35 -26.64 -6.99
N SER A 89 -1.40 -27.34 -7.61
CA SER A 89 0.01 -27.40 -7.23
C SER A 89 0.93 -26.50 -8.05
N LYS A 90 0.39 -25.75 -9.03
CA LYS A 90 1.21 -24.92 -9.93
C LYS A 90 1.23 -23.46 -9.47
N PRO A 91 2.41 -22.82 -9.40
CA PRO A 91 2.50 -21.39 -9.14
C PRO A 91 2.02 -20.62 -10.37
N TRP A 92 0.99 -19.79 -10.19
CA TRP A 92 0.31 -19.08 -11.26
C TRP A 92 0.35 -17.57 -11.04
N VAL A 93 0.57 -16.85 -12.13
CA VAL A 93 0.49 -15.38 -12.21
C VAL A 93 -0.52 -14.99 -13.27
N SER A 94 -1.29 -13.96 -12.96
CA SER A 94 -2.21 -13.31 -13.89
C SER A 94 -2.09 -11.79 -13.79
N VAL A 95 -2.82 -11.06 -14.63
CA VAL A 95 -2.92 -9.60 -14.52
C VAL A 95 -3.35 -9.15 -13.13
N CYS A 96 -4.13 -9.96 -12.40
CA CYS A 96 -4.63 -9.66 -11.05
C CYS A 96 -3.54 -9.72 -9.96
N ASN A 97 -2.36 -10.24 -10.28
CA ASN A 97 -1.24 -10.31 -9.36
C ASN A 97 -0.38 -9.05 -9.47
N PHE A 98 0.31 -8.72 -8.37
CA PHE A 98 1.33 -7.69 -8.39
C PHE A 98 2.58 -8.21 -9.10
N VAL A 99 2.83 -7.70 -10.31
CA VAL A 99 3.94 -8.10 -11.19
C VAL A 99 4.57 -6.84 -11.75
N GLU A 100 5.60 -6.35 -11.05
CA GLU A 100 6.26 -5.10 -11.40
C GLU A 100 7.78 -5.28 -11.53
N PRO A 101 8.43 -4.65 -12.53
CA PRO A 101 9.88 -4.60 -12.60
C PRO A 101 10.45 -4.01 -11.31
N TRP A 102 11.49 -4.63 -10.77
CA TRP A 102 12.13 -4.15 -9.54
C TRP A 102 12.69 -2.74 -9.70
N SER A 103 13.11 -2.35 -10.91
CA SER A 103 13.56 -0.99 -11.22
C SER A 103 12.44 0.04 -11.08
N ALA A 104 11.20 -0.29 -11.48
CA ALA A 104 10.06 0.61 -11.48
C ALA A 104 9.53 0.96 -10.08
N LEU A 105 9.78 0.10 -9.08
CA LEU A 105 9.33 0.34 -7.71
C LEU A 105 10.02 1.54 -7.06
N THR A 106 9.26 2.36 -6.34
CA THR A 106 9.79 3.49 -5.58
C THR A 106 10.68 3.00 -4.42
N TYR A 107 11.58 3.87 -3.94
CA TYR A 107 12.39 3.56 -2.75
C TYR A 107 11.53 3.18 -1.54
N LYS A 108 10.40 3.86 -1.35
CA LYS A 108 9.46 3.58 -0.25
C LYS A 108 8.81 2.21 -0.41
N GLN A 109 8.39 1.83 -1.61
CA GLN A 109 7.84 0.50 -1.89
C GLN A 109 8.87 -0.61 -1.63
N LYS A 110 10.10 -0.44 -2.14
CA LYS A 110 11.22 -1.37 -1.89
C LYS A 110 11.51 -1.54 -0.39
N LYS A 111 11.48 -0.45 0.39
CA LYS A 111 11.62 -0.48 1.85
C LYS A 111 10.38 -1.12 2.52
N GLY A 112 9.20 -0.87 1.96
CA GLY A 112 7.92 -1.47 2.31
C GLY A 112 7.98 -2.99 2.36
N PHE A 113 8.35 -3.61 1.24
CA PHE A 113 8.45 -5.06 1.09
C PHE A 113 9.47 -5.71 2.01
N ARG A 114 10.55 -5.00 2.36
CA ARG A 114 11.59 -5.55 3.23
C ARG A 114 11.16 -5.69 4.69
N ARG A 115 10.27 -4.82 5.19
CA ARG A 115 9.95 -4.78 6.63
C ARG A 115 8.61 -4.13 6.96
N LEU A 116 8.26 -3.03 6.31
CA LEU A 116 7.19 -2.15 6.79
C LEU A 116 5.78 -2.67 6.49
N TYR A 117 5.59 -3.42 5.40
CA TYR A 117 4.27 -4.02 5.11
C TYR A 117 3.89 -5.12 6.10
N ALA A 118 4.86 -5.81 6.70
CA ALA A 118 4.61 -6.76 7.78
C ALA A 118 4.03 -6.06 9.03
N PHE A 119 4.56 -4.88 9.38
CA PHE A 119 4.06 -4.09 10.51
C PHE A 119 2.64 -3.56 10.27
N GLY A 120 2.32 -3.22 9.02
CA GLY A 120 1.01 -2.76 8.60
C GLY A 120 -0.07 -3.84 8.52
N CYS A 121 0.25 -5.13 8.67
CA CYS A 121 -0.72 -6.23 8.48
C CYS A 121 -1.92 -6.20 9.44
N ARG A 122 -1.82 -5.51 10.58
CA ARG A 122 -2.94 -5.29 11.51
C ARG A 122 -3.95 -4.26 11.01
N CYS A 123 -3.56 -3.48 10.01
CA CYS A 123 -4.38 -2.46 9.38
C CYS A 123 -4.81 -2.90 7.98
N LYS A 124 -6.05 -2.59 7.63
CA LYS A 124 -6.64 -2.89 6.32
C LYS A 124 -6.76 -1.62 5.50
N VAL A 125 -6.50 -1.70 4.20
CA VAL A 125 -6.63 -0.54 3.31
C VAL A 125 -7.97 -0.65 2.58
N ARG A 126 -8.87 0.30 2.83
CA ARG A 126 -10.17 0.38 2.18
C ARG A 126 -10.09 1.27 0.96
N GLU A 127 -10.57 0.75 -0.16
CA GLU A 127 -10.83 1.56 -1.34
C GLU A 127 -12.15 2.33 -1.12
N PRO A 128 -12.26 3.58 -1.60
CA PRO A 128 -13.53 4.30 -1.55
C PRO A 128 -14.58 3.56 -2.38
N PRO A 129 -15.79 3.30 -1.86
CA PRO A 129 -16.89 2.76 -2.66
C PRO A 129 -17.18 3.66 -3.87
N SER A 130 -17.47 3.05 -5.03
CA SER A 130 -17.79 3.76 -6.28
C SER A 130 -18.97 4.73 -6.14
N SER A 131 -19.99 4.37 -5.35
CA SER A 131 -21.16 5.22 -5.06
C SER A 131 -20.87 6.35 -4.05
N THR A 132 -19.75 6.27 -3.32
CA THR A 132 -19.38 7.28 -2.33
C THR A 132 -18.34 8.28 -2.83
N TYR A 133 -17.84 8.17 -4.08
CA TYR A 133 -16.93 9.17 -4.63
C TYR A 133 -17.54 10.58 -4.59
N PHE A 134 -18.83 10.71 -4.93
CA PHE A 134 -19.57 11.97 -4.82
C PHE A 134 -19.90 12.35 -3.36
N ALA A 135 -20.27 11.38 -2.51
CA ALA A 135 -20.54 11.65 -1.09
C ALA A 135 -19.28 12.09 -0.30
N TYR A 136 -18.10 11.54 -0.62
CA TYR A 136 -16.81 11.95 -0.05
C TYR A 136 -16.46 13.40 -0.40
N LYS A 137 -16.74 13.84 -1.64
CA LYS A 137 -16.48 15.22 -2.09
C LYS A 137 -17.41 16.23 -1.37
N HIS A 138 -18.67 15.87 -1.13
CA HIS A 138 -19.63 16.74 -0.44
C HIS A 138 -19.40 16.85 1.08
N VAL A 139 -18.91 15.79 1.74
CA VAL A 139 -18.59 15.83 3.19
C VAL A 139 -17.34 16.67 3.49
N GLN A 140 -16.38 16.74 2.56
CA GLN A 140 -15.17 17.56 2.71
C GLN A 140 -15.45 19.08 2.66
N LEU A 141 -16.48 19.50 1.92
CA LEU A 141 -16.84 20.92 1.78
C LEU A 141 -17.57 21.49 3.00
N GLN A 142 -18.13 20.64 3.86
CA GLN A 142 -18.96 21.09 5.00
C GLN A 142 -18.35 20.83 6.38
N SER A 143 -17.23 20.10 6.49
CA SER A 143 -16.62 19.80 7.79
C SER A 143 -15.25 20.46 7.95
N GLN A 144 -15.14 21.40 8.89
CA GLN A 144 -13.86 21.94 9.41
C GLN A 144 -13.07 20.89 10.23
N SER A 145 -13.11 19.62 9.83
CA SER A 145 -12.35 18.55 10.49
C SER A 145 -11.55 17.78 9.45
N PRO A 146 -10.22 17.93 9.42
CA PRO A 146 -9.40 17.11 8.55
C PRO A 146 -9.45 15.67 9.08
N HIS A 147 -9.94 14.75 8.26
CA HIS A 147 -9.81 13.28 8.39
C HIS A 147 -10.67 12.51 9.40
N ARG A 148 -11.68 13.10 10.07
CA ARG A 148 -12.38 12.37 11.16
C ARG A 148 -13.66 11.60 10.80
N LEU A 149 -14.16 11.69 9.57
CA LEU A 149 -15.38 10.98 9.17
C LEU A 149 -15.05 9.70 8.41
N ALA A 150 -15.36 8.57 9.08
CA ALA A 150 -15.29 7.16 8.63
C ALA A 150 -13.99 6.37 8.85
N ALA A 151 -13.09 6.77 9.75
CA ALA A 151 -12.00 5.89 10.23
C ALA A 151 -12.57 4.78 11.12
N ARG A 152 -13.12 3.71 10.51
CA ARG A 152 -13.39 2.49 11.29
C ARG A 152 -12.06 2.03 11.91
N PRO A 153 -12.05 1.63 13.19
CA PRO A 153 -10.84 1.10 13.82
C PRO A 153 -10.30 -0.07 12.98
N GLY A 154 -9.01 -0.03 12.69
CA GLY A 154 -8.30 -1.02 11.90
C GLY A 154 -8.20 -0.72 10.40
N TYR A 155 -8.70 0.42 9.90
CA TYR A 155 -8.72 0.73 8.47
C TYR A 155 -8.04 2.05 8.10
N CYS A 156 -7.37 2.10 6.94
CA CYS A 156 -6.96 3.34 6.25
C CYS A 156 -7.66 3.47 4.90
N HIS A 157 -8.15 4.65 4.54
CA HIS A 157 -8.84 4.89 3.26
C HIS A 157 -7.90 5.30 2.13
N TRP A 158 -8.04 4.69 0.95
CA TRP A 158 -7.19 4.92 -0.23
C TRP A 158 -7.81 5.92 -1.21
N GLU A 159 -7.66 7.21 -0.90
CA GLU A 159 -8.16 8.38 -1.62
C GLU A 159 -7.41 8.67 -2.95
N THR A 160 -6.15 8.25 -3.11
CA THR A 160 -5.32 8.58 -4.29
C THR A 160 -5.34 7.52 -5.39
N LYS A 161 -6.15 6.47 -5.27
CA LYS A 161 -6.07 5.26 -6.11
C LYS A 161 -6.24 5.52 -7.62
N TRP A 162 -7.08 6.46 -8.01
CA TRP A 162 -7.60 6.55 -9.39
C TRP A 162 -6.67 7.28 -10.38
N GLU A 163 -5.57 7.83 -9.91
CA GLU A 163 -4.62 8.58 -10.74
C GLU A 163 -3.24 7.90 -10.66
N ASN A 164 -2.90 7.03 -11.61
CA ASN A 164 -1.67 6.20 -11.53
C ASN A 164 -0.37 7.00 -11.28
N LYS A 165 -0.26 8.21 -11.83
CA LYS A 165 0.90 9.10 -11.62
C LYS A 165 0.84 9.84 -10.26
N TYR A 166 -0.36 10.00 -9.70
CA TYR A 166 -0.63 10.73 -8.46
C TYR A 166 -1.17 9.83 -7.36
N ASP A 167 -0.91 8.53 -7.43
CA ASP A 167 -1.24 7.57 -6.39
C ASP A 167 -0.28 7.69 -5.21
N CYS A 168 -0.33 8.83 -4.52
CA CYS A 168 0.61 9.16 -3.46
C CYS A 168 0.57 8.14 -2.32
N GLN A 169 -0.59 7.60 -2.00
CA GLN A 169 -0.73 6.58 -0.96
C GLN A 169 -0.08 5.26 -1.39
N GLY A 170 -0.33 4.77 -2.61
CA GLY A 170 0.28 3.53 -3.12
C GLY A 170 1.78 3.63 -3.40
N LEU A 171 2.26 4.82 -3.78
CA LEU A 171 3.66 5.04 -4.17
C LEU A 171 4.56 5.44 -2.99
N HIS A 172 4.04 6.22 -2.04
CA HIS A 172 4.87 6.92 -1.04
C HIS A 172 4.40 6.76 0.42
N SER A 173 3.25 6.11 0.66
CA SER A 173 2.71 5.90 2.01
C SER A 173 2.56 4.43 2.37
N ILE A 174 2.33 4.18 3.66
CA ILE A 174 2.09 2.86 4.25
C ILE A 174 1.07 3.06 5.38
N CYS A 175 -0.05 2.34 5.31
CA CYS A 175 -1.01 2.22 6.40
C CYS A 175 -0.40 1.39 7.54
N THR A 176 -0.30 1.96 8.73
CA THR A 176 0.29 1.33 9.92
C THR A 176 -0.53 1.65 11.16
N PRO A 177 -0.47 0.83 12.22
CA PRO A 177 -1.10 1.17 13.48
C PRO A 177 -0.47 2.45 14.04
N VAL A 178 -1.30 3.30 14.65
CA VAL A 178 -0.82 4.53 15.30
C VAL A 178 0.05 4.13 16.50
N SER A 179 1.33 4.48 16.45
CA SER A 179 2.20 4.35 17.63
C SER A 179 1.98 5.52 18.59
N ILE A 180 2.02 5.25 19.89
CA ILE A 180 1.78 6.24 20.98
C ILE A 180 2.68 7.49 20.85
N GLN A 181 3.84 7.37 20.19
CA GLN A 181 4.78 8.48 19.97
C GLN A 181 4.26 9.57 19.00
N ALA A 182 3.33 9.24 18.09
CA ALA A 182 2.74 10.22 17.18
C ALA A 182 1.82 11.22 17.89
N LYS A 183 1.14 10.78 18.97
CA LYS A 183 0.31 11.68 19.80
C LYS A 183 1.16 12.74 20.53
N ARG A 184 2.39 12.40 20.93
CA ARG A 184 3.31 13.34 21.59
C ARG A 184 3.79 14.47 20.68
N LYS A 185 3.97 14.21 19.37
CA LYS A 185 4.42 15.23 18.41
C LYS A 185 3.30 16.20 18.02
N GLN A 186 2.06 15.70 17.91
CA GLN A 186 0.89 16.58 17.72
C GLN A 186 0.57 17.42 18.98
N SER A 187 0.78 16.87 20.18
CA SER A 187 0.59 17.65 21.43
C SER A 187 1.72 18.65 21.68
N SER A 188 2.96 18.38 21.24
CA SER A 188 4.07 19.34 21.40
C SER A 188 3.90 20.56 20.49
N ASP A 189 3.42 20.38 19.26
CA ASP A 189 3.27 21.49 18.31
C ASP A 189 2.03 22.36 18.62
N ALA A 190 1.00 21.79 19.27
CA ALA A 190 -0.15 22.54 19.77
C ALA A 190 0.15 23.32 21.07
N ASN A 191 1.11 22.87 21.89
CA ASN A 191 1.40 23.47 23.19
C ASN A 191 2.54 24.51 23.17
N VAL A 192 3.24 24.68 22.04
CA VAL A 192 4.24 25.76 21.87
C VAL A 192 3.58 27.13 21.62
N LYS A 193 2.30 27.17 21.24
CA LYS A 193 1.60 28.44 20.95
C LYS A 193 0.82 29.03 22.13
N ASN A 194 0.79 28.39 23.30
CA ASN A 194 0.00 28.90 24.44
C ASN A 194 0.69 28.81 25.82
N ALA A 195 2.02 28.79 25.87
CA ALA A 195 2.78 28.75 27.13
C ALA A 195 3.67 30.00 27.34
N LYS A 196 3.09 31.18 27.16
CA LYS A 196 3.65 32.47 27.64
C LYS A 196 2.62 33.26 28.45
N SER A 197 2.06 32.60 29.46
CA SER A 197 1.52 33.17 30.71
C SER A 197 1.04 31.94 31.49
N ILE A 198 1.58 31.55 32.63
CA ILE A 198 1.50 32.20 33.93
C ILE A 198 2.54 31.49 34.81
N VAL A 199 3.42 32.26 35.43
CA VAL A 199 4.31 31.79 36.50
C VAL A 199 3.52 31.87 37.82
N LYS A 200 3.76 30.88 38.71
CA LYS A 200 3.39 30.77 40.13
C LYS A 200 2.05 30.06 40.43
N ALA A 201 2.13 28.84 40.94
CA ALA A 201 2.00 28.54 42.38
C ALA A 201 1.67 27.06 42.62
N GLY A 202 2.21 26.50 43.70
CA GLY A 202 1.60 25.36 44.40
C GLY A 202 2.10 23.96 44.02
N ALA A 203 3.05 23.46 44.80
CA ALA A 203 3.36 22.04 44.86
C ALA A 203 2.17 21.26 45.44
N ALA A 204 1.59 20.34 44.67
CA ALA A 204 0.70 19.30 45.19
C ALA A 204 0.98 17.99 44.45
N LYS A 205 1.54 17.05 45.20
CA LYS A 205 1.81 15.65 44.82
C LYS A 205 0.46 14.93 44.72
N LEU A 206 -0.03 14.67 43.51
CA LEU A 206 -1.13 13.72 43.30
C LEU A 206 -0.60 12.53 42.49
N LYS A 207 -0.45 11.40 43.18
CA LYS A 207 -0.17 10.10 42.57
C LYS A 207 -1.43 9.67 41.83
N ASP A 208 -1.43 9.81 40.51
CA ASP A 208 -2.50 9.26 39.67
C ASP A 208 -2.00 8.00 38.96
N HIS A 209 -2.34 6.86 39.57
CA HIS A 209 -2.46 5.59 38.86
C HIS A 209 -3.57 5.75 37.81
N LYS A 210 -3.21 6.08 36.57
CA LYS A 210 -4.15 5.98 35.44
C LYS A 210 -3.62 5.01 34.41
N SER A 211 -4.28 3.85 34.44
CA SER A 211 -4.20 2.73 33.51
C SER A 211 -3.85 3.17 32.09
N ALA A 212 -2.80 2.54 31.57
CA ALA A 212 -2.50 2.49 30.15
C ALA A 212 -3.67 1.85 29.40
N SER A 213 -4.69 2.64 29.06
CA SER A 213 -5.74 2.21 28.14
C SER A 213 -5.13 2.19 26.75
N ILE A 214 -4.84 0.97 26.31
CA ILE A 214 -4.24 0.67 25.02
C ILE A 214 -5.27 1.01 23.94
N HIS A 215 -5.13 2.15 23.25
CA HIS A 215 -5.84 2.41 21.99
C HIS A 215 -5.28 1.46 20.90
N LEU A 216 -5.76 0.20 20.90
CA LEU A 216 -5.17 -0.94 20.19
C LEU A 216 -5.59 -1.06 18.72
N HIS A 217 -6.34 -0.11 18.16
CA HIS A 217 -7.01 -0.31 16.86
C HIS A 217 -7.05 0.89 15.90
N GLU A 218 -6.33 1.99 16.15
CA GLU A 218 -6.30 3.10 15.19
C GLU A 218 -5.19 2.89 14.15
N CYS A 219 -5.52 3.06 12.87
CA CYS A 219 -4.61 2.92 11.74
C CYS A 219 -4.50 4.23 10.97
N GLN A 220 -3.30 4.57 10.52
CA GLN A 220 -3.05 5.81 9.78
C GLN A 220 -2.04 5.61 8.65
N TRP A 221 -2.18 6.46 7.62
CA TRP A 221 -1.18 6.59 6.56
C TRP A 221 0.06 7.33 7.06
N VAL A 222 1.23 6.76 6.81
CA VAL A 222 2.51 7.41 7.10
C VAL A 222 2.75 8.52 6.07
N GLN A 223 2.74 9.77 6.51
CA GLN A 223 2.97 10.94 5.66
C GLN A 223 4.47 11.26 5.54
N SER A 224 5.14 10.62 4.58
CA SER A 224 6.54 10.95 4.27
C SER A 224 6.69 12.24 3.46
N GLU A 225 7.87 12.85 3.42
CA GLU A 225 8.09 14.05 2.59
C GLU A 225 7.76 13.82 1.11
N ALA A 226 8.12 12.64 0.57
CA ALA A 226 7.73 12.25 -0.80
C ALA A 226 6.20 12.13 -0.97
N TYR A 227 5.47 11.72 0.07
CA TYR A 227 4.01 11.68 0.06
C TYR A 227 3.43 13.10 0.00
N LYS A 228 3.93 14.01 0.85
CA LYS A 228 3.46 15.41 0.89
C LYS A 228 3.72 16.10 -0.45
N GLU A 229 4.90 15.91 -1.02
CA GLU A 229 5.28 16.46 -2.32
C GLU A 229 4.40 15.91 -3.46
N CYS A 230 4.09 14.61 -3.43
CA CYS A 230 3.15 14.02 -4.39
C CYS A 230 1.76 14.63 -4.26
N MET A 231 1.26 14.81 -3.03
CA MET A 231 -0.05 15.43 -2.79
C MET A 231 -0.11 16.89 -3.26
N ARG A 232 0.97 17.66 -3.07
CA ARG A 232 1.08 19.04 -3.59
C ARG A 232 0.99 19.06 -5.11
N LYS A 233 1.76 18.22 -5.79
CA LYS A 233 1.73 18.10 -7.25
C LYS A 233 0.35 17.69 -7.76
N ARG A 234 -0.31 16.75 -7.08
CA ARG A 234 -1.67 16.33 -7.44
C ARG A 234 -2.64 17.51 -7.42
N GLU A 235 -2.57 18.34 -6.38
CA GLU A 235 -3.43 19.52 -6.25
C GLU A 235 -3.15 20.55 -7.33
N GLU A 236 -1.88 20.82 -7.64
CA GLU A 236 -1.49 21.72 -8.73
C GLU A 236 -2.06 21.29 -10.08
N ASN A 237 -1.96 20.00 -10.41
CA ASN A 237 -2.54 19.48 -11.65
C ASN A 237 -4.07 19.56 -11.67
N ARG A 238 -4.74 19.43 -10.51
CA ARG A 238 -6.19 19.61 -10.42
C ARG A 238 -6.59 21.05 -10.74
N VAL A 239 -5.87 22.01 -10.17
CA VAL A 239 -6.10 23.45 -10.41
C VAL A 239 -5.85 23.83 -11.87
N ASP A 240 -4.86 23.22 -12.52
CA ASP A 240 -4.59 23.47 -13.94
C ASP A 240 -5.69 22.95 -14.87
N ILE A 241 -6.31 21.80 -14.55
CA ILE A 241 -7.46 21.26 -15.30
C ILE A 241 -8.68 22.16 -15.14
N ASP A 242 -9.00 22.60 -13.92
CA ASP A 242 -10.15 23.48 -13.64
C ASP A 242 -9.99 24.88 -14.29
N ARG A 243 -8.75 25.31 -14.61
CA ARG A 243 -8.46 26.57 -15.33
C ARG A 243 -8.50 26.43 -16.85
N GLN A 244 -8.55 25.21 -17.38
CA GLN A 244 -8.58 24.94 -18.81
C GLN A 244 -10.00 24.67 -19.34
N GLU A 245 -11.01 24.62 -18.48
CA GLU A 245 -12.42 24.64 -18.91
C GLU A 245 -12.89 26.09 -19.13
N PRO A 246 -13.33 26.46 -20.35
CA PRO A 246 -13.87 27.79 -20.67
C PRO A 246 -15.28 28.02 -20.12
#